data_AF-A0A939W0U9-F1
#
_entry.id   AF-A0A939W0U9-F1
#
_cell.length_a   1.000
_cell.length_b   1.000
_cell.length_c   1.000
_cell.angle_alpha   90.00
_cell.angle_beta   90.00
_cell.angle_gamma   90.00
#
_symmetry.space_group_name_H-M   'P 1'
#
loop_
_entity.id
_entity.type
_entity.pdbx_description
1 polymer ?
#
loop_
_entity_poly.entity_id
_entity_poly.type
_entity_poly.pdbx_seq_one_letter_code
_entity_poly.pdbx_strand_id
1 'polypeptide(L)'
;MFHKKNLFAVVTALLFFSLIYERLNAASRNISSLKLDFLRTEKAVQNNQAEASSIGGTIIYNKNPYLFIFQITSPVKQTMFVNQDGAFILDNETVYEISGNEDFLRQTCNDFLNWFKSDYGLADSFFTPTTRVFENDAIVTQWDCYKPEDQPLDKILVYSDSFGRFTRLQMFAELTTLVTDTTLSGFEASSGFFYPTSIVSVSYDEEQPFIKTELLLSNISFSIPWDNEYKELTFLLKDENTYVQDTPVSKNLSVAQQFTKPVTPAQATYTVSIPSVLINGSYKFYKKFITAQDMSNCPFYPTCSQFMMDAISKNGAFGFFQGVERLRRCTSTEHKRDQYPTLSNGKHYDPVPAIQKK
;
A
#
# COMPACT_ATOMS: atom_id res chain seq x y z
N MET A 1 13.46 -20.74 -2.72
CA MET A 1 12.29 -21.24 -3.45
C MET A 1 11.06 -20.76 -2.68
N PHE A 2 10.51 -19.63 -3.14
CA PHE A 2 9.54 -18.77 -2.46
C PHE A 2 8.31 -19.54 -1.97
N HIS A 3 8.14 -19.65 -0.65
CA HIS A 3 6.89 -20.14 -0.10
C HIS A 3 5.89 -18.99 -0.01
N LYS A 4 4.97 -19.03 -1.00
CA LYS A 4 3.75 -18.29 -1.32
C LYS A 4 2.75 -18.03 -0.16
N LYS A 5 3.18 -18.06 1.10
CA LYS A 5 2.28 -18.27 2.25
C LYS A 5 1.73 -17.00 2.91
N ASN A 6 2.03 -15.82 2.39
CA ASN A 6 1.42 -14.53 2.80
C ASN A 6 1.21 -13.53 1.63
N LEU A 7 1.61 -13.89 0.40
CA LEU A 7 1.97 -12.91 -0.64
C LEU A 7 0.78 -12.18 -1.29
N PHE A 8 -0.45 -12.59 -0.99
CA PHE A 8 -1.69 -12.02 -1.53
C PHE A 8 -2.74 -11.80 -0.45
N ALA A 9 -2.34 -11.86 0.83
CA ALA A 9 -3.25 -12.24 1.90
C ALA A 9 -4.37 -11.20 2.10
N VAL A 10 -4.17 -9.98 1.66
CA VAL A 10 -5.27 -9.29 1.00
C VAL A 10 -4.80 -9.09 -0.44
N VAL A 11 -5.69 -9.32 -1.38
CA VAL A 11 -5.76 -8.76 -2.73
C VAL A 11 -5.82 -7.25 -2.53
N THR A 12 -4.69 -6.70 -2.08
CA THR A 12 -4.62 -6.02 -0.79
C THR A 12 -5.36 -4.74 -0.82
N ALA A 13 -6.59 -4.61 -0.30
CA ALA A 13 -7.36 -3.35 -0.24
C ALA A 13 -7.25 -2.40 -1.47
N LEU A 14 -6.82 -2.95 -2.60
CA LEU A 14 -6.32 -2.30 -3.79
C LEU A 14 -7.45 -2.14 -4.78
N LEU A 15 -8.51 -2.91 -4.53
CA LEU A 15 -9.86 -2.65 -5.00
C LEU A 15 -10.68 -1.82 -4.05
N PHE A 16 -10.25 -1.71 -2.77
CA PHE A 16 -11.06 -1.03 -1.76
C PHE A 16 -11.25 0.44 -2.12
N PHE A 17 -10.41 0.97 -2.99
CA PHE A 17 -10.70 2.19 -3.68
C PHE A 17 -10.77 1.96 -5.21
N SER A 18 -11.87 1.34 -5.66
CA SER A 18 -12.73 1.94 -6.73
C SER A 18 -13.22 3.37 -6.37
N LEU A 19 -12.46 4.07 -5.52
CA LEU A 19 -12.64 5.36 -4.89
C LEU A 19 -11.32 6.17 -4.92
N ILE A 20 -10.19 5.65 -5.44
CA ILE A 20 -9.27 6.47 -6.26
C ILE A 20 -9.67 6.28 -7.74
N TYR A 21 -10.80 5.66 -8.00
CA TYR A 21 -11.49 5.82 -9.28
C TYR A 21 -11.79 7.32 -9.60
N GLU A 22 -11.56 8.21 -8.63
CA GLU A 22 -11.85 9.65 -8.68
C GLU A 22 -10.67 10.52 -8.16
N ARG A 23 -9.42 10.22 -8.56
CA ARG A 23 -8.61 11.35 -9.07
C ARG A 23 -9.12 11.80 -10.46
N LEU A 24 -10.03 11.03 -11.07
CA LEU A 24 -10.58 11.21 -12.42
C LEU A 24 -12.01 11.76 -12.51
N ASN A 25 -12.72 11.89 -11.39
CA ASN A 25 -13.92 12.74 -11.29
C ASN A 25 -13.72 13.65 -10.07
N ALA A 26 -14.37 14.81 -10.06
CA ALA A 26 -14.17 15.83 -9.04
C ALA A 26 -14.85 15.52 -7.68
N ALA A 27 -15.58 14.40 -7.56
CA ALA A 27 -16.51 14.10 -6.47
C ALA A 27 -15.93 13.25 -5.32
N SER A 28 -14.94 12.35 -5.50
CA SER A 28 -14.36 11.54 -4.42
C SER A 28 -13.30 12.25 -3.59
N ARG A 29 -12.94 13.49 -3.99
CA ARG A 29 -12.23 14.40 -3.09
C ARG A 29 -12.98 14.64 -1.77
N ASN A 30 -14.26 14.27 -1.70
CA ASN A 30 -15.17 14.57 -0.60
C ASN A 30 -15.53 13.40 0.34
N ILE A 31 -14.95 12.20 0.23
CA ILE A 31 -15.20 11.18 1.26
C ILE A 31 -14.47 11.60 2.54
N SER A 32 -15.22 12.15 3.50
CA SER A 32 -14.73 12.47 4.84
C SER A 32 -14.62 11.20 5.69
N SER A 33 -15.59 10.30 5.54
CA SER A 33 -15.71 9.09 6.32
C SER A 33 -16.53 8.03 5.56
N LEU A 34 -16.25 6.77 5.86
CA LEU A 34 -16.88 5.60 5.27
C LEU A 34 -17.05 4.53 6.35
N LYS A 35 -18.20 3.87 6.37
CA LYS A 35 -18.46 2.67 7.17
C LYS A 35 -19.06 1.60 6.27
N LEU A 36 -18.58 0.37 6.38
CA LEU A 36 -19.17 -0.76 5.68
C LEU A 36 -18.95 -2.06 6.43
N ASP A 37 -19.83 -3.02 6.18
CA ASP A 37 -19.68 -4.38 6.67
C ASP A 37 -19.09 -5.26 5.56
N PHE A 38 -18.26 -6.22 5.96
CA PHE A 38 -17.64 -7.14 5.05
C PHE A 38 -17.76 -8.59 5.54
N LEU A 39 -17.82 -9.52 4.59
CA LEU A 39 -17.69 -10.94 4.80
C LEU A 39 -16.67 -11.49 3.81
N ARG A 40 -15.52 -11.93 4.32
CA ARG A 40 -14.46 -12.60 3.57
C ARG A 40 -14.60 -14.10 3.73
N THR A 41 -14.61 -14.85 2.64
CA THR A 41 -14.56 -16.31 2.62
C THR A 41 -13.37 -16.77 1.79
N GLU A 42 -12.58 -17.69 2.33
CA GLU A 42 -11.45 -18.29 1.63
C GLU A 42 -11.66 -19.80 1.47
N LYS A 43 -11.40 -20.32 0.26
CA LYS A 43 -11.54 -21.73 -0.09
C LYS A 43 -10.35 -22.19 -0.92
N ALA A 44 -9.77 -23.34 -0.58
CA ALA A 44 -8.80 -24.00 -1.44
C ALA A 44 -9.51 -24.55 -2.69
N VAL A 45 -8.92 -24.34 -3.87
CA VAL A 45 -9.58 -24.70 -5.14
C VAL A 45 -9.43 -26.18 -5.47
N GLN A 46 -8.30 -26.81 -5.09
CA GLN A 46 -7.97 -28.19 -5.49
C GLN A 46 -8.62 -29.28 -4.62
N ASN A 47 -9.15 -28.94 -3.45
CA ASN A 47 -9.80 -29.88 -2.56
C ASN A 47 -11.25 -29.45 -2.35
N ASN A 48 -12.19 -30.07 -3.06
CA ASN A 48 -13.65 -29.90 -2.87
C ASN A 48 -14.14 -30.22 -1.43
N GLN A 49 -13.24 -30.63 -0.53
CA GLN A 49 -13.50 -30.92 0.88
C GLN A 49 -12.74 -30.00 1.85
N ALA A 50 -11.97 -29.02 1.38
CA ALA A 50 -11.30 -28.08 2.28
C ALA A 50 -12.33 -27.21 3.00
N GLU A 51 -12.22 -27.12 4.33
CA GLU A 51 -13.05 -26.25 5.14
C GLU A 51 -12.85 -24.80 4.72
N ALA A 52 -13.95 -24.13 4.38
CA ALA A 52 -13.93 -22.71 4.07
C ALA A 52 -13.69 -21.93 5.37
N SER A 53 -12.71 -21.03 5.37
CA SER A 53 -12.55 -20.08 6.48
C SER A 53 -13.30 -18.79 6.15
N SER A 54 -14.02 -18.24 7.13
CA SER A 54 -14.75 -16.99 6.95
C SER A 54 -14.42 -16.00 8.04
N ILE A 55 -14.16 -14.75 7.65
CA ILE A 55 -13.91 -13.63 8.55
C ILE A 55 -14.92 -12.53 8.22
N GLY A 56 -15.67 -12.09 9.22
CA GLY A 56 -16.66 -11.02 9.08
C GLY A 56 -16.35 -9.86 10.01
N GLY A 57 -16.74 -8.66 9.60
CA GLY A 57 -16.52 -7.48 10.42
C GLY A 57 -17.02 -6.20 9.78
N THR A 58 -16.62 -5.08 10.39
CA THR A 58 -16.94 -3.73 9.93
C THR A 58 -15.63 -2.97 9.68
N ILE A 59 -15.57 -2.25 8.57
CA ILE A 59 -14.49 -1.31 8.23
C ILE A 59 -15.03 0.10 8.42
N ILE A 60 -14.29 0.91 9.17
CA ILE A 60 -14.54 2.33 9.33
C ILE A 60 -13.30 3.08 8.85
N TYR A 61 -13.52 4.12 8.05
CA TYR A 61 -12.49 5.00 7.55
C TYR A 61 -12.84 6.45 7.88
N ASN A 62 -11.82 7.23 8.21
CA ASN A 62 -11.91 8.68 8.30
C ASN A 62 -10.66 9.34 7.75
N LYS A 63 -10.88 10.32 6.88
CA LYS A 63 -9.84 11.12 6.23
C LYS A 63 -9.06 12.02 7.20
N ASN A 64 -9.64 12.43 8.32
CA ASN A 64 -8.97 13.27 9.31
C ASN A 64 -9.21 12.70 10.71
N PRO A 65 -8.27 11.90 11.25
CA PRO A 65 -6.81 11.98 11.06
C PRO A 65 -6.16 10.95 10.12
N TYR A 66 -6.84 10.46 9.07
CA TYR A 66 -6.42 9.29 8.28
C TYR A 66 -6.32 8.04 9.16
N LEU A 67 -7.49 7.54 9.57
CA LEU A 67 -7.63 6.36 10.41
C LEU A 67 -8.52 5.33 9.73
N PHE A 68 -8.06 4.09 9.67
CA PHE A 68 -8.87 2.92 9.42
C PHE A 68 -9.05 2.13 10.70
N ILE A 69 -10.27 1.62 10.90
CA ILE A 69 -10.64 0.74 12.00
C ILE A 69 -11.26 -0.51 11.40
N PHE A 70 -10.75 -1.67 11.80
CA PHE A 70 -11.27 -2.97 11.42
C PHE A 70 -11.82 -3.63 12.69
N GLN A 71 -13.15 -3.75 12.78
CA GLN A 71 -13.83 -4.45 13.86
C GLN A 71 -14.21 -5.84 13.36
N ILE A 72 -13.35 -6.83 13.61
CA ILE A 72 -13.64 -8.23 13.33
C ILE A 72 -14.70 -8.70 14.31
N THR A 73 -15.82 -9.22 13.81
CA THR A 73 -16.94 -9.74 14.62
C THR A 73 -16.98 -11.25 14.65
N SER A 74 -16.37 -11.91 13.66
CA SER A 74 -16.29 -13.37 13.53
C SER A 74 -14.97 -13.76 12.83
N PRO A 75 -14.27 -14.82 13.28
CA PRO A 75 -14.67 -15.77 14.35
C PRO A 75 -14.36 -15.27 15.77
N VAL A 76 -13.46 -14.31 15.91
CA VAL A 76 -13.06 -13.74 17.21
C VAL A 76 -13.23 -12.23 17.15
N LYS A 77 -13.80 -11.65 18.20
CA LYS A 77 -13.91 -10.20 18.31
C LYS A 77 -12.51 -9.60 18.46
N GLN A 78 -12.11 -8.79 17.50
CA GLN A 78 -10.81 -8.13 17.51
C GLN A 78 -10.94 -6.79 16.81
N THR A 79 -10.33 -5.76 17.37
CA THR A 79 -10.30 -4.44 16.75
C THR A 79 -8.87 -4.08 16.35
N MET A 80 -8.71 -3.61 15.13
CA MET A 80 -7.42 -3.19 14.59
C MET A 80 -7.52 -1.78 14.05
N PHE A 81 -6.41 -1.06 14.08
CA PHE A 81 -6.33 0.33 13.67
C PHE A 81 -5.12 0.53 12.78
N VAL A 82 -5.29 1.27 11.70
CA VAL A 82 -4.20 1.68 10.82
C VAL A 82 -4.27 3.18 10.65
N ASN A 83 -3.20 3.86 11.00
CA ASN A 83 -3.04 5.30 10.78
C ASN A 83 -1.75 5.56 10.00
N GLN A 84 -1.31 6.81 9.94
CA GLN A 84 -0.04 7.19 9.29
C GLN A 84 1.23 6.70 10.03
N ASP A 85 1.11 6.42 11.32
CA ASP A 85 2.23 6.10 12.22
C ASP A 85 2.49 4.59 12.27
N GLY A 86 1.46 3.77 12.06
CA GLY A 86 1.59 2.33 12.14
C GLY A 86 0.28 1.57 12.10
N ALA A 87 0.39 0.31 12.51
CA ALA A 87 -0.67 -0.67 12.59
C ALA A 87 -0.78 -1.16 14.03
N PHE A 88 -2.00 -1.24 14.55
CA PHE A 88 -2.23 -1.54 15.96
C PHE A 88 -3.38 -2.53 16.15
N ILE A 89 -3.28 -3.36 17.18
CA ILE A 89 -4.35 -4.27 17.66
C ILE A 89 -4.76 -3.80 19.04
N LEU A 90 -6.07 -3.72 19.28
CA LEU A 90 -6.63 -3.51 20.61
C LEU A 90 -7.04 -4.86 21.20
N ASP A 91 -6.42 -5.23 22.31
CA ASP A 91 -6.74 -6.42 23.09
C ASP A 91 -6.88 -6.02 24.58
N ASN A 92 -8.05 -6.26 25.17
CA ASN A 92 -8.39 -5.92 26.56
C ASN A 92 -7.94 -4.51 26.97
N GLU A 93 -8.35 -3.47 26.24
CA GLU A 93 -8.01 -2.05 26.47
C GLU A 93 -6.53 -1.70 26.28
N THR A 94 -5.68 -2.67 25.94
CA THR A 94 -4.27 -2.47 25.65
C THR A 94 -4.03 -2.41 24.15
N VAL A 95 -3.25 -1.43 23.71
CA VAL A 95 -2.89 -1.23 22.30
C VAL A 95 -1.53 -1.85 22.03
N TYR A 96 -1.48 -2.79 21.10
CA TYR A 96 -0.27 -3.45 20.66
C TYR A 96 0.10 -2.99 19.26
N GLU A 97 1.31 -2.45 19.09
CA GLU A 97 1.86 -2.19 17.77
C GLU A 97 2.17 -3.53 17.06
N ILE A 98 1.73 -3.66 15.82
CA ILE A 98 2.02 -4.85 15.02
C ILE A 98 3.44 -4.74 14.45
N SER A 99 4.43 -5.22 15.22
CA SER A 99 5.84 -5.31 14.82
C SER A 99 6.22 -6.77 14.45
N GLY A 100 7.06 -6.98 13.42
CA GLY A 100 7.58 -8.32 13.04
C GLY A 100 7.14 -8.88 11.68
N ASN A 101 7.93 -9.77 11.07
CA ASN A 101 7.89 -10.02 9.62
C ASN A 101 6.74 -10.90 9.07
N GLU A 102 5.88 -11.51 9.90
CA GLU A 102 5.08 -12.67 9.43
C GLU A 102 3.57 -12.69 9.76
N ASP A 103 2.98 -11.63 10.31
CA ASP A 103 1.52 -11.64 10.55
C ASP A 103 0.73 -11.10 9.36
N PHE A 104 -0.29 -11.86 8.92
CA PHE A 104 -1.32 -11.45 7.94
C PHE A 104 -1.84 -10.03 8.20
N LEU A 105 -2.07 -9.73 9.48
CA LEU A 105 -2.55 -8.43 9.94
C LEU A 105 -1.54 -7.32 9.67
N ARG A 106 -0.23 -7.56 9.91
CA ARG A 106 0.80 -6.57 9.62
C ARG A 106 0.95 -6.30 8.14
N GLN A 107 0.96 -7.35 7.32
CA GLN A 107 1.06 -7.20 5.86
C GLN A 107 -0.12 -6.36 5.34
N THR A 108 -1.33 -6.72 5.75
CA THR A 108 -2.55 -5.95 5.45
C THR A 108 -2.38 -4.48 5.81
N CYS A 109 -1.94 -4.19 7.03
CA CYS A 109 -1.78 -2.81 7.51
C CYS A 109 -0.63 -2.05 6.87
N ASN A 110 0.51 -2.69 6.58
CA ASN A 110 1.64 -2.10 5.86
C ASN A 110 1.26 -1.72 4.44
N ASP A 111 0.44 -2.53 3.80
CA ASP A 111 -0.04 -2.27 2.46
C ASP A 111 -1.02 -1.07 2.47
N PHE A 112 -1.92 -0.98 3.46
CA PHE A 112 -2.71 0.23 3.73
C PHE A 112 -1.82 1.47 3.93
N LEU A 113 -0.78 1.37 4.77
CA LEU A 113 0.21 2.42 5.04
C LEU A 113 0.97 2.89 3.80
N ASN A 114 1.26 1.97 2.87
CA ASN A 114 1.99 2.28 1.63
C ASN A 114 1.09 2.97 0.60
N TRP A 115 -0.23 2.71 0.56
CA TRP A 115 -1.14 3.44 -0.33
C TRP A 115 -1.43 4.88 0.07
N PHE A 116 -1.30 5.23 1.34
CA PHE A 116 -1.39 6.63 1.77
C PHE A 116 -0.31 7.51 1.12
N LYS A 117 0.76 6.93 0.54
CA LYS A 117 1.95 7.67 0.13
C LYS A 117 1.90 8.22 -1.31
N SER A 118 1.32 7.53 -2.31
CA SER A 118 0.77 8.12 -3.56
C SER A 118 0.28 7.06 -4.58
N ASP A 119 -0.60 7.47 -5.52
CA ASP A 119 -0.97 6.82 -6.80
C ASP A 119 -1.15 5.29 -6.80
N TYR A 120 -2.18 4.78 -6.09
CA TYR A 120 -2.47 3.35 -5.93
C TYR A 120 -1.35 2.55 -5.25
N GLY A 121 -0.36 3.24 -4.67
CA GLY A 121 0.95 2.68 -4.36
C GLY A 121 1.79 2.39 -5.60
N LEU A 122 1.24 2.40 -6.82
CA LEU A 122 1.86 1.92 -8.05
C LEU A 122 2.94 2.85 -8.62
N ALA A 123 2.71 4.16 -8.59
CA ALA A 123 3.70 5.12 -9.12
C ALA A 123 4.97 5.18 -8.24
N ASP A 124 4.82 4.99 -6.93
CA ASP A 124 5.93 4.83 -6.00
C ASP A 124 6.42 3.36 -5.91
N SER A 125 5.67 2.38 -6.44
CA SER A 125 6.02 0.95 -6.45
C SER A 125 6.51 0.44 -7.79
N PHE A 126 7.15 1.29 -8.58
CA PHE A 126 7.86 0.92 -9.80
C PHE A 126 6.99 0.57 -11.02
N PHE A 127 5.69 0.90 -11.05
CA PHE A 127 4.81 0.62 -12.19
C PHE A 127 4.44 1.87 -12.98
N THR A 128 4.43 1.76 -14.32
CA THR A 128 3.94 2.84 -15.20
C THR A 128 2.95 2.30 -16.22
N PRO A 129 1.88 3.05 -16.56
CA PRO A 129 0.93 2.64 -17.58
C PRO A 129 1.60 2.73 -18.95
N THR A 130 1.63 1.63 -19.70
CA THR A 130 2.34 1.57 -20.99
C THR A 130 1.39 1.50 -22.17
N THR A 131 0.32 0.72 -22.05
CA THR A 131 -0.59 0.43 -23.16
C THR A 131 -2.04 0.50 -22.70
N ARG A 132 -2.91 1.00 -23.57
CA ARG A 132 -4.36 1.01 -23.39
C ARG A 132 -5.02 0.44 -24.64
N VAL A 133 -5.73 -0.68 -24.48
CA VAL A 133 -6.45 -1.34 -25.58
C VAL A 133 -7.94 -1.48 -25.23
N PHE A 134 -8.77 -1.61 -26.25
CA PHE A 134 -10.18 -1.93 -26.09
C PHE A 134 -10.39 -3.39 -26.46
N GLU A 135 -10.88 -4.20 -25.52
CA GLU A 135 -11.08 -5.64 -25.67
C GLU A 135 -12.41 -6.04 -25.03
N ASN A 136 -13.28 -6.70 -25.79
CA ASN A 136 -14.55 -7.25 -25.28
C ASN A 136 -15.39 -6.23 -24.47
N ASP A 137 -15.58 -5.02 -25.02
CA ASP A 137 -16.27 -3.89 -24.38
C ASP A 137 -15.63 -3.34 -23.10
N ALA A 138 -14.42 -3.79 -22.78
CA ALA A 138 -13.60 -3.28 -21.69
C ALA A 138 -12.40 -2.49 -22.24
N ILE A 139 -12.03 -1.45 -21.51
CA ILE A 139 -10.77 -0.74 -21.65
C ILE A 139 -9.75 -1.44 -20.76
N VAL A 140 -8.74 -2.04 -21.37
CA VAL A 140 -7.64 -2.72 -20.68
C VAL A 140 -6.44 -1.78 -20.64
N THR A 141 -5.98 -1.47 -19.43
CA THR A 141 -4.77 -0.67 -19.20
C THR A 141 -3.68 -1.57 -18.65
N GLN A 142 -2.57 -1.67 -19.38
CA GLN A 142 -1.37 -2.39 -18.95
C GLN A 142 -0.45 -1.47 -18.16
N TRP A 143 0.03 -1.97 -17.03
CA TRP A 143 1.01 -1.34 -16.17
C TRP A 143 2.22 -2.24 -16.07
N ASP A 144 3.38 -1.75 -16.51
CA ASP A 144 4.63 -2.50 -16.49
C ASP A 144 5.55 -1.98 -15.38
N CYS A 145 6.25 -2.92 -14.73
CA CYS A 145 7.26 -2.63 -13.73
C CYS A 145 8.56 -2.16 -14.41
N TYR A 146 9.08 -0.98 -14.07
CA TYR A 146 10.37 -0.49 -14.59
C TYR A 146 11.58 -0.98 -13.75
N LYS A 147 11.34 -1.70 -12.65
CA LYS A 147 12.37 -2.40 -11.85
C LYS A 147 11.93 -3.83 -11.45
N PRO A 148 11.81 -4.75 -12.41
CA PRO A 148 11.33 -6.11 -12.14
C PRO A 148 12.24 -6.88 -11.16
N GLU A 149 13.54 -6.59 -11.14
CA GLU A 149 14.51 -7.23 -10.23
C GLU A 149 14.20 -6.99 -8.73
N ASP A 150 13.53 -5.88 -8.42
CA ASP A 150 13.23 -5.44 -7.05
C ASP A 150 11.77 -5.76 -6.63
N GLN A 151 10.95 -6.32 -7.53
CA GLN A 151 9.52 -6.50 -7.33
C GLN A 151 9.06 -7.93 -7.61
N PRO A 152 8.05 -8.44 -6.89
CA PRO A 152 7.50 -9.76 -7.15
C PRO A 152 6.61 -9.84 -8.41
N LEU A 153 6.29 -8.68 -9.01
CA LEU A 153 5.36 -8.54 -10.13
C LEU A 153 6.03 -7.76 -11.25
N ASP A 154 5.80 -8.19 -12.49
CA ASP A 154 6.34 -7.53 -13.68
C ASP A 154 5.28 -6.70 -14.41
N LYS A 155 4.03 -7.17 -14.36
CA LYS A 155 2.95 -6.63 -15.19
C LYS A 155 1.61 -6.74 -14.49
N ILE A 156 0.81 -5.69 -14.61
CA ILE A 156 -0.56 -5.64 -14.10
C ILE A 156 -1.49 -5.21 -15.24
N LEU A 157 -2.60 -5.93 -15.41
CA LEU A 157 -3.67 -5.57 -16.36
C LEU A 157 -4.91 -5.12 -15.58
N VAL A 158 -5.39 -3.93 -15.92
CA VAL A 158 -6.52 -3.25 -15.28
C VAL A 158 -7.65 -3.14 -16.30
N TYR A 159 -8.76 -3.84 -16.07
CA TYR A 159 -9.93 -3.83 -16.95
C TYR A 159 -10.99 -2.87 -16.39
N SER A 160 -11.46 -1.98 -17.25
CA SER A 160 -12.49 -0.99 -16.96
C SER A 160 -13.63 -1.12 -17.98
N ASP A 161 -14.88 -0.94 -17.57
CA ASP A 161 -15.98 -0.93 -18.54
C ASP A 161 -16.12 0.42 -19.28
N SER A 162 -17.17 0.58 -20.09
CA SER A 162 -17.45 1.80 -20.85
C SER A 162 -17.76 3.03 -19.97
N PHE A 163 -18.20 2.82 -18.73
CA PHE A 163 -18.36 3.86 -17.71
C PHE A 163 -17.05 4.10 -16.93
N GLY A 164 -16.01 3.37 -17.34
CA GLY A 164 -14.70 3.31 -16.78
C GLY A 164 -14.60 2.46 -15.50
N ARG A 165 -15.72 1.96 -14.96
CA ARG A 165 -15.73 1.23 -13.68
C ARG A 165 -14.77 0.06 -13.74
N PHE A 166 -13.99 -0.08 -12.70
CA PHE A 166 -12.98 -1.13 -12.61
C PHE A 166 -13.60 -2.50 -12.39
N THR A 167 -13.47 -3.43 -13.34
CA THR A 167 -14.19 -4.72 -13.33
C THR A 167 -13.29 -5.92 -13.11
N ARG A 168 -12.00 -5.87 -13.49
CA ARG A 168 -11.06 -6.98 -13.33
C ARG A 168 -9.61 -6.54 -13.22
N LEU A 169 -8.82 -7.24 -12.41
CA LEU A 169 -7.38 -7.07 -12.21
C LEU A 169 -6.68 -8.38 -12.53
N GLN A 170 -5.58 -8.33 -13.28
CA GLN A 170 -4.70 -9.48 -13.42
C GLN A 170 -3.27 -9.07 -13.09
N MET A 171 -2.59 -9.87 -12.27
CA MET A 171 -1.21 -9.65 -11.87
C MET A 171 -0.33 -10.78 -12.39
N PHE A 172 0.81 -10.42 -12.99
CA PHE A 172 1.73 -11.36 -13.60
C PHE A 172 3.14 -11.24 -13.00
N ALA A 173 3.77 -12.38 -12.80
CA ALA A 173 5.20 -12.53 -12.52
C ALA A 173 5.90 -13.13 -13.76
N GLU A 174 7.19 -12.92 -13.90
CA GLU A 174 8.02 -13.44 -15.00
C GLU A 174 7.40 -13.17 -16.39
N LEU A 175 6.84 -11.97 -16.55
CA LEU A 175 6.11 -11.44 -17.71
C LEU A 175 4.85 -12.20 -18.17
N THR A 176 4.70 -13.47 -17.81
CA THR A 176 3.72 -14.39 -18.40
C THR A 176 2.96 -15.24 -17.38
N THR A 177 3.53 -15.46 -16.19
CA THR A 177 2.93 -16.29 -15.16
C THR A 177 1.85 -15.49 -14.45
N LEU A 178 0.58 -15.84 -14.68
CA LEU A 178 -0.54 -15.27 -13.94
C LEU A 178 -0.41 -15.67 -12.46
N VAL A 179 -0.31 -14.68 -11.58
CA VAL A 179 -0.22 -14.86 -10.12
C VAL A 179 -1.61 -14.77 -9.51
N THR A 180 -2.39 -13.77 -9.93
CA THR A 180 -3.74 -13.58 -9.44
C THR A 180 -4.64 -12.93 -10.47
N ASP A 181 -5.90 -13.37 -10.50
CA ASP A 181 -7.01 -12.79 -11.22
C ASP A 181 -8.10 -12.35 -10.23
N THR A 182 -8.48 -11.08 -10.25
CA THR A 182 -9.50 -10.52 -9.38
C THR A 182 -10.62 -9.89 -10.20
N THR A 183 -11.86 -10.21 -9.87
CA THR A 183 -13.07 -9.69 -10.53
C THR A 183 -13.92 -8.91 -9.53
N LEU A 184 -14.55 -7.85 -10.01
CA LEU A 184 -15.43 -6.97 -9.24
C LEU A 184 -16.80 -6.98 -9.89
N SER A 185 -17.83 -7.18 -9.08
CA SER A 185 -19.20 -7.32 -9.56
C SER A 185 -20.21 -6.82 -8.54
N GLY A 186 -21.50 -6.86 -8.92
CA GLY A 186 -22.60 -6.38 -8.08
C GLY A 186 -22.48 -4.89 -7.78
N PHE A 187 -22.20 -4.06 -8.79
CA PHE A 187 -22.03 -2.63 -8.57
C PHE A 187 -23.34 -1.97 -8.12
N GLU A 188 -23.25 -1.20 -7.04
CA GLU A 188 -24.33 -0.37 -6.53
C GLU A 188 -23.91 1.10 -6.51
N ALA A 189 -24.90 1.98 -6.36
CA ALA A 189 -24.71 3.41 -6.24
C ALA A 189 -25.32 3.92 -4.93
N SER A 190 -24.54 4.63 -4.12
CA SER A 190 -25.02 5.31 -2.91
C SER A 190 -24.28 6.62 -2.70
N SER A 191 -25.00 7.68 -2.32
CA SER A 191 -24.45 9.02 -2.06
C SER A 191 -23.55 9.57 -3.19
N GLY A 192 -23.84 9.24 -4.45
CA GLY A 192 -23.06 9.67 -5.61
C GLY A 192 -21.79 8.84 -5.88
N PHE A 193 -21.58 7.76 -5.13
CA PHE A 193 -20.47 6.83 -5.31
C PHE A 193 -20.95 5.53 -5.92
N PHE A 194 -20.19 4.98 -6.87
CA PHE A 194 -20.36 3.63 -7.38
C PHE A 194 -19.33 2.71 -6.74
N TYR A 195 -19.77 1.58 -6.21
CA TYR A 195 -18.90 0.61 -5.55
C TYR A 195 -19.34 -0.83 -5.88
N PRO A 196 -18.42 -1.79 -5.91
CA PRO A 196 -18.74 -3.21 -6.04
C PRO A 196 -19.26 -3.76 -4.71
N THR A 197 -20.24 -4.67 -4.74
CA THR A 197 -20.68 -5.43 -3.55
C THR A 197 -20.02 -6.80 -3.45
N SER A 198 -19.40 -7.28 -4.53
CA SER A 198 -18.70 -8.56 -4.56
C SER A 198 -17.35 -8.44 -5.26
N ILE A 199 -16.32 -8.93 -4.58
CA ILE A 199 -14.96 -9.01 -5.08
C ILE A 199 -14.51 -10.46 -4.97
N VAL A 200 -14.09 -11.05 -6.08
CA VAL A 200 -13.64 -12.44 -6.13
C VAL A 200 -12.23 -12.50 -6.68
N SER A 201 -11.31 -13.08 -5.92
CA SER A 201 -9.93 -13.25 -6.34
C SER A 201 -9.51 -14.70 -6.35
N VAL A 202 -8.82 -15.11 -7.41
CA VAL A 202 -8.24 -16.44 -7.57
C VAL A 202 -6.74 -16.29 -7.68
N SER A 203 -6.02 -16.93 -6.77
CA SER A 203 -4.56 -16.98 -6.80
C SER A 203 -4.09 -18.29 -7.43
N TYR A 204 -3.00 -18.21 -8.18
CA TYR A 204 -2.46 -19.27 -9.02
C TYR A 204 -1.06 -19.67 -8.56
N ASP A 205 -0.79 -20.97 -8.63
CA ASP A 205 0.50 -21.60 -8.44
C ASP A 205 0.80 -22.40 -9.72
N GLU A 206 1.83 -21.99 -10.48
CA GLU A 206 2.22 -22.66 -11.73
C GLU A 206 1.01 -22.88 -12.67
N GLU A 207 0.25 -21.80 -12.91
CA GLU A 207 -0.99 -21.75 -13.71
C GLU A 207 -2.19 -22.51 -13.13
N GLN A 208 -2.04 -23.22 -12.01
CA GLN A 208 -3.14 -23.90 -11.35
C GLN A 208 -3.74 -23.03 -10.24
N PRO A 209 -5.07 -22.81 -10.22
CA PRO A 209 -5.69 -22.07 -9.15
C PRO A 209 -5.55 -22.86 -7.84
N PHE A 210 -5.09 -22.21 -6.77
CA PHE A 210 -4.88 -22.87 -5.47
C PHE A 210 -5.74 -22.27 -4.36
N ILE A 211 -6.00 -20.97 -4.38
CA ILE A 211 -6.85 -20.27 -3.40
C ILE A 211 -7.87 -19.38 -4.11
N LYS A 212 -9.13 -19.46 -3.67
CA LYS A 212 -10.20 -18.53 -4.02
C LYS A 212 -10.61 -17.74 -2.79
N THR A 213 -10.57 -16.42 -2.88
CA THR A 213 -11.07 -15.49 -1.86
C THR A 213 -12.28 -14.74 -2.40
N GLU A 214 -13.37 -14.74 -1.66
CA GLU A 214 -14.59 -14.00 -1.94
C GLU A 214 -14.80 -12.95 -0.84
N LEU A 215 -15.04 -11.71 -1.22
CA LEU A 215 -15.32 -10.60 -0.31
C LEU A 215 -16.68 -10.00 -0.69
N LEU A 216 -17.62 -10.05 0.23
CA LEU A 216 -18.94 -9.43 0.11
C LEU A 216 -18.96 -8.17 0.95
N LEU A 217 -19.45 -7.08 0.37
CA LEU A 217 -19.57 -5.78 1.00
C LEU A 217 -21.05 -5.41 1.15
N SER A 218 -21.41 -4.87 2.30
CA SER A 218 -22.80 -4.49 2.62
C SER A 218 -22.85 -3.31 3.58
N ASN A 219 -24.03 -2.74 3.79
CA ASN A 219 -24.28 -1.65 4.74
C ASN A 219 -23.33 -0.44 4.55
N ILE A 220 -22.99 -0.13 3.30
CA ILE A 220 -22.07 0.93 2.96
C ILE A 220 -22.71 2.29 3.22
N SER A 221 -22.07 3.08 4.08
CA SER A 221 -22.49 4.40 4.51
C SER A 221 -21.36 5.40 4.34
N PHE A 222 -21.63 6.48 3.61
CA PHE A 222 -20.70 7.59 3.42
C PHE A 222 -21.06 8.75 4.37
N SER A 223 -20.06 9.56 4.74
CA SER A 223 -20.25 10.76 5.56
C SER A 223 -20.86 10.47 6.94
N ILE A 224 -20.42 9.39 7.59
CA ILE A 224 -20.80 9.09 8.96
C ILE A 224 -20.24 10.15 9.94
N PRO A 225 -21.02 10.57 10.96
CA PRO A 225 -20.52 11.42 12.02
C PRO A 225 -19.37 10.74 12.75
N TRP A 226 -18.29 11.47 13.02
CA TRP A 226 -17.22 10.98 13.88
C TRP A 226 -17.64 11.13 15.35
N ASP A 227 -18.25 10.08 15.87
CA ASP A 227 -18.81 10.03 17.23
C ASP A 227 -17.72 9.97 18.33
N ASN A 228 -18.16 9.87 19.58
CA ASN A 228 -17.26 9.84 20.73
C ASN A 228 -16.49 8.52 20.86
N GLU A 229 -17.04 7.40 20.39
CA GLU A 229 -16.39 6.08 20.44
C GLU A 229 -15.10 6.10 19.61
N TYR A 230 -15.14 6.65 18.41
CA TYR A 230 -13.95 6.77 17.56
C TYR A 230 -12.94 7.80 18.06
N LYS A 231 -13.40 8.83 18.80
CA LYS A 231 -12.51 9.82 19.42
C LYS A 231 -11.71 9.22 20.56
N GLU A 232 -12.31 8.38 21.39
CA GLU A 232 -11.61 7.67 22.47
C GLU A 232 -10.52 6.76 21.90
N LEU A 233 -10.82 6.01 20.84
CA LEU A 233 -9.84 5.17 20.15
C LEU A 233 -8.69 6.00 19.55
N THR A 234 -9.00 7.18 19.00
CA THR A 234 -7.98 8.11 18.50
C THR A 234 -7.12 8.69 19.64
N PHE A 235 -7.69 8.87 20.83
CA PHE A 235 -6.98 9.36 22.01
C PHE A 235 -6.03 8.29 22.58
N LEU A 236 -6.47 7.03 22.64
CA LEU A 236 -5.62 5.89 23.05
C LEU A 236 -4.37 5.77 22.15
N LEU A 237 -4.49 6.07 20.86
CA LEU A 237 -3.36 6.11 19.92
C LEU A 237 -2.42 7.31 20.13
N LYS A 238 -2.80 8.35 20.88
CA LYS A 238 -1.93 9.52 21.13
C LYS A 238 -1.18 9.44 22.44
N ASP A 239 -1.61 8.60 23.38
CA ASP A 239 -0.96 8.48 24.67
C ASP A 239 0.28 7.57 24.57
N GLU A 240 1.45 8.21 24.51
CA GLU A 240 2.76 7.56 24.45
C GLU A 240 2.99 6.53 25.58
N ASN A 241 2.27 6.64 26.71
CA ASN A 241 2.40 5.72 27.83
C ASN A 241 1.66 4.38 27.64
N THR A 242 0.84 4.26 26.59
CA THR A 242 0.04 3.05 26.32
C THR A 242 0.79 2.06 25.41
N TYR A 243 1.93 2.45 24.84
CA TYR A 243 2.67 1.62 23.90
C TYR A 243 3.56 0.61 24.62
N VAL A 244 3.24 -0.69 24.46
CA VAL A 244 4.16 -1.77 24.80
C VAL A 244 5.00 -2.08 23.55
N GLN A 245 6.22 -1.54 23.50
CA GLN A 245 7.11 -1.59 22.32
C GLN A 245 7.64 -2.99 21.96
N ASP A 246 7.52 -3.99 22.83
CA ASP A 246 7.98 -5.35 22.54
C ASP A 246 7.21 -6.37 23.38
N THR A 247 6.35 -7.16 22.76
CA THR A 247 5.93 -8.45 23.35
C THR A 247 5.84 -9.53 22.28
N PRO A 248 6.13 -10.80 22.60
CA PRO A 248 5.95 -11.91 21.70
C PRO A 248 4.44 -12.14 21.56
N VAL A 249 3.86 -11.48 20.57
CA VAL A 249 2.46 -11.58 20.13
C VAL A 249 2.04 -13.04 19.85
N SER A 250 3.00 -13.97 19.78
CA SER A 250 2.78 -15.42 19.66
C SER A 250 2.09 -16.13 20.83
N LYS A 251 1.98 -15.54 22.04
CA LYS A 251 1.37 -16.28 23.17
C LYS A 251 -0.16 -16.25 23.23
N ASN A 252 -0.82 -15.22 22.68
CA ASN A 252 -2.28 -15.09 22.74
C ASN A 252 -2.99 -15.10 21.37
N LEU A 253 -2.25 -15.17 20.24
CA LEU A 253 -2.81 -15.41 18.90
C LEU A 253 -3.24 -16.86 18.64
N SER A 254 -3.26 -17.69 19.70
CA SER A 254 -3.34 -19.14 19.60
C SER A 254 -4.63 -19.66 19.00
N VAL A 255 -5.73 -18.90 18.92
CA VAL A 255 -6.97 -19.42 18.33
C VAL A 255 -6.97 -19.28 16.80
N ALA A 256 -6.48 -18.17 16.24
CA ALA A 256 -6.39 -18.01 14.78
C ALA A 256 -5.23 -18.84 14.17
N GLN A 257 -4.12 -18.97 14.92
CA GLN A 257 -2.96 -19.77 14.49
C GLN A 257 -3.15 -21.28 14.68
N GLN A 258 -4.10 -21.74 15.53
CA GLN A 258 -4.43 -23.16 15.67
C GLN A 258 -4.99 -23.79 14.38
N PHE A 259 -5.47 -22.99 13.43
CA PHE A 259 -5.99 -23.47 12.14
C PHE A 259 -4.90 -23.67 11.07
N THR A 260 -3.65 -23.29 11.34
CA THR A 260 -2.52 -23.58 10.44
C THR A 260 -1.48 -24.44 11.17
N LYS A 261 -1.41 -25.73 10.84
CA LYS A 261 -0.29 -26.58 11.31
C LYS A 261 1.04 -25.99 10.85
N PRO A 262 2.00 -25.70 11.74
CA PRO A 262 3.33 -25.30 11.33
C PRO A 262 4.06 -26.52 10.73
N VAL A 263 4.51 -26.40 9.49
CA VAL A 263 5.48 -27.33 8.89
C VAL A 263 6.86 -26.74 9.12
N THR A 264 7.69 -27.45 9.88
CA THR A 264 9.06 -27.07 10.22
C THR A 264 9.89 -26.80 8.96
N PRO A 265 10.40 -25.58 8.72
CA PRO A 265 11.33 -25.34 7.62
C PRO A 265 12.74 -25.80 8.02
N ALA A 266 13.42 -26.46 7.08
CA ALA A 266 14.84 -26.80 7.21
C ALA A 266 15.70 -25.52 7.28
N GLN A 267 16.61 -25.49 8.25
CA GLN A 267 17.49 -24.36 8.53
C GLN A 267 18.48 -24.13 7.37
N ALA A 268 18.43 -22.95 6.76
CA ALA A 268 19.48 -22.47 5.85
C ALA A 268 20.19 -21.28 6.50
N THR A 269 21.48 -21.44 6.76
CA THR A 269 22.37 -20.43 7.34
C THR A 269 22.84 -19.46 6.26
N TYR A 270 22.52 -18.17 6.36
CA TYR A 270 23.04 -17.14 5.46
C TYR A 270 24.16 -16.35 6.15
N THR A 271 25.33 -16.29 5.51
CA THR A 271 26.45 -15.44 5.92
C THR A 271 26.27 -14.04 5.36
N VAL A 272 26.08 -13.06 6.23
CA VAL A 272 25.92 -11.64 5.86
C VAL A 272 27.28 -11.07 5.45
N SER A 273 27.37 -10.52 4.24
CA SER A 273 28.54 -9.76 3.79
C SER A 273 28.42 -8.29 4.22
N ILE A 274 29.55 -7.76 4.72
CA ILE A 274 29.74 -6.44 5.36
C ILE A 274 29.27 -5.22 4.52
N PRO A 275 29.20 -5.22 3.18
CA PRO A 275 28.76 -4.02 2.43
C PRO A 275 27.30 -3.60 2.65
N SER A 276 26.44 -4.52 3.09
CA SER A 276 24.99 -4.29 3.25
C SER A 276 24.60 -3.42 4.45
N VAL A 277 25.45 -3.38 5.49
CA VAL A 277 25.19 -2.63 6.73
C VAL A 277 25.39 -1.12 6.52
N LEU A 278 26.37 -0.73 5.70
CA LEU A 278 26.67 0.67 5.41
C LEU A 278 25.60 1.32 4.52
N ILE A 279 25.03 0.58 3.57
CA ILE A 279 23.95 1.05 2.69
C ILE A 279 22.65 1.23 3.48
N ASN A 280 22.32 0.27 4.35
CA ASN A 280 21.10 0.34 5.15
C ASN A 280 21.18 1.43 6.24
N GLY A 281 22.36 1.64 6.81
CA GLY A 281 22.62 2.74 7.74
C GLY A 281 22.51 4.12 7.11
N SER A 282 23.08 4.31 5.91
CA SER A 282 23.01 5.58 5.17
C SER A 282 21.60 5.89 4.66
N TYR A 283 20.82 4.89 4.26
CA TYR A 283 19.41 5.05 3.91
C TYR A 283 18.56 5.50 5.11
N LYS A 284 18.73 4.87 6.28
CA LYS A 284 18.02 5.26 7.51
C LYS A 284 18.41 6.66 7.99
N PHE A 285 19.68 7.04 7.83
CA PHE A 285 20.15 8.40 8.11
C PHE A 285 19.51 9.43 7.16
N TYR A 286 19.50 9.15 5.85
CA TYR A 286 18.89 10.00 4.83
C TYR A 286 17.40 10.25 5.12
N LYS A 287 16.63 9.18 5.35
CA LYS A 287 15.19 9.26 5.62
C LYS A 287 14.85 10.00 6.92
N LYS A 288 15.68 9.89 7.96
CA LYS A 288 15.40 10.51 9.26
C LYS A 288 15.82 11.99 9.30
N PHE A 289 16.92 12.36 8.65
CA PHE A 289 17.48 13.72 8.75
C PHE A 289 17.08 14.66 7.62
N ILE A 290 16.86 14.15 6.40
CA ILE A 290 16.52 15.00 5.24
C ILE A 290 15.00 15.15 5.11
N THR A 291 14.23 14.08 5.30
CA THR A 291 12.75 14.13 5.18
C THR A 291 12.10 15.00 6.27
N ALA A 292 12.74 15.18 7.42
CA ALA A 292 12.27 16.10 8.46
C ALA A 292 12.40 17.59 8.08
N GLN A 293 13.22 17.93 7.07
CA GLN A 293 13.32 19.29 6.52
C GLN A 293 12.40 19.52 5.32
N ASP A 294 11.86 18.46 4.71
CA ASP A 294 10.89 18.52 3.63
C ASP A 294 9.49 18.80 4.20
N MET A 295 9.23 20.06 4.60
CA MET A 295 7.88 20.58 4.46
C MET A 295 7.44 20.37 3.00
N SER A 296 6.23 19.87 2.80
CA SER A 296 5.63 19.37 1.53
C SER A 296 5.55 20.37 0.36
N ASN A 297 6.29 21.48 0.38
CA ASN A 297 6.30 22.54 -0.61
C ASN A 297 7.72 22.83 -1.13
N CYS A 298 8.41 21.83 -1.72
CA CYS A 298 9.63 22.10 -2.47
C CYS A 298 9.30 23.03 -3.66
N PRO A 299 9.92 24.22 -3.78
CA PRO A 299 9.59 25.20 -4.83
C PRO A 299 10.18 24.82 -6.20
N PHE A 300 10.87 23.69 -6.29
CA PHE A 300 11.54 23.29 -7.50
C PHE A 300 11.06 21.94 -8.08
N TYR A 301 11.35 21.75 -9.37
CA TYR A 301 11.15 20.51 -10.11
C TYR A 301 12.43 20.09 -10.84
N PRO A 302 12.88 18.82 -10.73
CA PRO A 302 12.39 17.80 -9.80
C PRO A 302 12.63 18.17 -8.32
N THR A 303 12.00 17.43 -7.39
CA THR A 303 12.17 17.63 -5.94
C THR A 303 13.63 17.39 -5.52
N CYS A 304 14.06 17.91 -4.37
CA CYS A 304 15.44 17.76 -3.91
C CYS A 304 15.87 16.29 -3.75
N SER A 305 14.94 15.43 -3.29
CA SER A 305 15.16 13.99 -3.17
C SER A 305 15.33 13.32 -4.53
N GLN A 306 14.45 13.62 -5.49
CA GLN A 306 14.54 13.09 -6.84
C GLN A 306 15.80 13.59 -7.56
N PHE A 307 16.13 14.88 -7.43
CA PHE A 307 17.36 15.45 -7.97
C PHE A 307 18.61 14.74 -7.43
N MET A 308 18.67 14.45 -6.12
CA MET A 308 19.78 13.71 -5.52
C MET A 308 19.94 12.32 -6.13
N MET A 309 18.83 11.60 -6.32
CA MET A 309 18.83 10.26 -6.93
C MET A 309 19.29 10.30 -8.39
N ASP A 310 18.75 11.24 -9.17
CA ASP A 310 19.11 11.43 -10.57
C ASP A 310 20.58 11.85 -10.70
N ALA A 311 21.07 12.70 -9.80
CA ALA A 311 22.45 13.14 -9.77
C ALA A 311 23.40 11.98 -9.45
N ILE A 312 23.10 11.17 -8.44
CA ILE A 312 23.93 10.00 -8.09
C ILE A 312 23.91 8.97 -9.24
N SER A 313 22.74 8.71 -9.83
CA SER A 313 22.62 7.81 -10.96
C SER A 313 23.43 8.28 -12.18
N LYS A 314 23.38 9.58 -12.49
CA LYS A 314 24.03 10.17 -13.67
C LYS A 314 25.52 10.43 -13.49
N ASN A 315 25.93 10.84 -12.29
CA ASN A 315 27.25 11.40 -12.01
C ASN A 315 28.01 10.65 -10.88
N GLY A 316 27.48 9.54 -10.38
CA GLY A 316 28.12 8.72 -9.33
C GLY A 316 28.35 9.50 -8.03
N ALA A 317 29.53 9.34 -7.42
CA ALA A 317 29.89 10.05 -6.18
C ALA A 317 29.85 11.59 -6.31
N PHE A 318 30.12 12.14 -7.51
CA PHE A 318 29.98 13.57 -7.76
C PHE A 318 28.52 14.02 -7.77
N GLY A 319 27.60 13.12 -8.08
CA GLY A 319 26.15 13.35 -7.98
C GLY A 319 25.69 13.63 -6.56
N PHE A 320 26.31 13.00 -5.55
CA PHE A 320 26.02 13.27 -4.15
C PHE A 320 26.34 14.73 -3.78
N PHE A 321 27.50 15.25 -4.21
CA PHE A 321 27.87 16.66 -3.98
C PHE A 321 26.91 17.63 -4.68
N GLN A 322 26.44 17.30 -5.89
CA GLN A 322 25.44 18.09 -6.62
C GLN A 322 24.10 18.13 -5.87
N GLY A 323 23.68 17.01 -5.29
CA GLY A 323 22.46 16.97 -4.48
C GLY A 323 22.61 17.71 -3.14
N VAL A 324 23.80 17.73 -2.52
CA VAL A 324 24.06 18.55 -1.33
C VAL A 324 24.01 20.04 -1.67
N GLU A 325 24.59 20.43 -2.81
CA GLU A 325 24.51 21.81 -3.31
C GLU A 325 23.05 22.22 -3.60
N ARG A 326 22.27 21.29 -4.16
CA ARG A 326 20.85 21.47 -4.40
C ARG A 326 20.05 21.74 -3.12
N LEU A 327 20.32 20.99 -2.05
CA LEU A 327 19.68 21.21 -0.75
C LEU A 327 20.00 22.59 -0.19
N ARG A 328 21.24 23.08 -0.38
CA ARG A 328 21.62 24.46 0.00
C ARG A 328 20.83 25.51 -0.77
N ARG A 329 20.57 25.31 -2.07
CA ARG A 329 19.72 26.21 -2.88
C ARG A 329 18.25 26.21 -2.47
N CYS A 330 17.77 25.12 -1.87
CA CYS A 330 16.39 24.98 -1.41
C CYS A 330 16.18 25.54 0.01
N THR A 331 17.17 25.45 0.89
CA THR A 331 17.07 25.82 2.32
C THR A 331 17.59 27.22 2.63
N SER A 332 18.42 27.81 1.78
CA SER A 332 19.09 29.10 2.01
C SER A 332 18.22 30.33 1.69
N THR A 333 18.46 31.41 2.44
CA THR A 333 18.01 32.80 2.20
C THR A 333 18.69 33.47 1.00
N GLU A 334 19.65 32.81 0.34
CA GLU A 334 20.15 33.23 -0.97
C GLU A 334 19.12 32.89 -2.06
N HIS A 335 18.21 33.83 -2.32
CA HIS A 335 17.18 33.77 -3.34
C HIS A 335 17.78 33.75 -4.76
N LYS A 336 18.33 32.61 -5.20
CA LYS A 336 18.66 32.35 -6.62
C LYS A 336 17.53 31.64 -7.37
N ARG A 337 16.33 31.58 -6.78
CA ARG A 337 15.13 31.01 -7.41
C ARG A 337 14.81 31.67 -8.75
N ASP A 338 15.01 32.99 -8.83
CA ASP A 338 14.75 33.79 -10.04
C ASP A 338 15.71 33.45 -11.21
N GLN A 339 16.80 32.70 -10.95
CA GLN A 339 17.74 32.26 -11.99
C GLN A 339 17.26 31.00 -12.72
N TYR A 340 16.18 30.37 -12.25
CA TYR A 340 15.66 29.13 -12.81
C TYR A 340 14.33 29.37 -13.53
N PRO A 341 14.13 28.79 -14.73
CA PRO A 341 12.88 28.94 -15.47
C PRO A 341 11.70 28.40 -14.65
N THR A 342 10.62 29.17 -14.61
CA THR A 342 9.41 28.81 -13.88
C THR A 342 8.48 28.01 -14.79
N LEU A 343 8.02 26.86 -14.31
CA LEU A 343 7.06 25.99 -14.98
C LEU A 343 5.63 26.51 -14.80
N SER A 344 4.69 26.02 -15.60
CA SER A 344 3.26 26.39 -15.55
C SER A 344 2.59 26.14 -14.19
N ASN A 345 3.16 25.26 -13.37
CA ASN A 345 2.71 24.96 -12.01
C ASN A 345 3.37 25.83 -10.92
N GLY A 346 4.12 26.88 -11.31
CA GLY A 346 4.79 27.80 -10.40
C GLY A 346 6.10 27.28 -9.79
N LYS A 347 6.59 26.10 -10.19
CA LYS A 347 7.86 25.53 -9.71
C LYS A 347 9.04 25.96 -10.57
N HIS A 348 10.22 26.08 -9.96
CA HIS A 348 11.48 26.38 -10.64
C HIS A 348 12.14 25.10 -11.17
N TYR A 349 12.47 25.07 -12.47
CA TYR A 349 13.09 23.90 -13.09
C TYR A 349 14.62 23.94 -12.95
N ASP A 350 15.21 22.95 -12.27
CA ASP A 350 16.66 22.79 -12.07
C ASP A 350 17.08 21.34 -12.41
N PRO A 351 17.50 21.08 -13.66
CA PRO A 351 17.92 19.75 -14.10
C PRO A 351 19.33 19.40 -13.63
N VAL A 352 19.62 18.09 -13.48
CA VAL A 352 20.95 17.61 -13.10
C VAL A 352 21.99 17.96 -14.18
N PRO A 353 23.01 18.77 -13.86
CA PRO A 353 24.05 19.14 -14.82
C PRO A 353 24.87 17.90 -15.21
N ALA A 354 25.23 17.83 -16.49
CA ALA A 354 26.21 16.84 -16.93
C ALA A 354 27.61 17.28 -16.47
N ILE A 355 28.41 16.36 -15.94
CA ILE A 355 29.83 16.64 -15.70
C ILE A 355 30.49 16.81 -17.07
N GLN A 356 31.01 18.01 -17.33
CA GLN A 356 31.90 18.21 -18.47
C GLN A 356 33.14 17.37 -18.21
N LYS A 357 33.33 16.30 -18.99
CA LYS A 357 34.59 15.56 -19.02
C LYS A 357 35.66 16.52 -19.53
N LYS A 358 36.53 16.96 -18.63
CA LYS A 358 37.63 17.86 -18.93
C LYS A 358 38.84 17.06 -19.40
#